data_AF-A0A8T3WNY6-F1
#
_entry.id   AF-A0A8T3WNY6-F1
#
_cell.length_a   1.000
_cell.length_b   1.000
_cell.length_c   1.000
_cell.angle_alpha   90.00
_cell.angle_beta   90.00
_cell.angle_gamma   90.00
#
_symmetry.space_group_name_H-M   'P 1'
#
loop_
_entity.id
_entity.type
_entity.pdbx_description
1 polymer ?
#
loop_
_entity_poly.entity_id
_entity_poly.type
_entity_poly.pdbx_seq_one_letter_code
_entity_poly.pdbx_strand_id
1 'polypeptide(L)'
;IIKGIVKGLKQSDASGILRNSIRLNFGKGETASVDELIDAAREGYGFDIAGCMIGFIEKNKVKNKKIGIEDKIIALPSSGPHSNGYTDLRRHLLNGDFETRARYKKNYRGRFSLDSKFDNSTIGNILLEPTRIYLQTMAKISKEHNVIGINNTGYGLKNFNRMHGNFEFGIDKPLRPQPIFNLMKKESKFSDKRMYETFNMGMGFFIVCKNNDAGKVLQIAKDAKVVGEVRRSSETKTTLKSDNKKVVFLGY
;
A
#
# COMPACT_ATOMS: atom_id res chain seq x y z
N ILE A 1 -5.18 5.68 19.12
CA ILE A 1 -4.17 6.32 18.24
C ILE A 1 -2.75 6.06 18.73
N ILE A 2 -2.33 6.61 19.89
CA ILE A 2 -0.96 6.48 20.41
C ILE A 2 -0.44 5.05 20.45
N LYS A 3 -1.21 4.09 21.00
CA LYS A 3 -0.84 2.67 21.01
C LYS A 3 -0.53 2.12 19.60
N GLY A 4 -1.30 2.53 18.59
CA GLY A 4 -1.10 2.14 17.20
C GLY A 4 0.17 2.74 16.60
N ILE A 5 0.42 4.02 16.86
CA ILE A 5 1.66 4.71 16.46
C ILE A 5 2.87 3.99 17.10
N VAL A 6 2.86 3.79 18.42
CA VAL A 6 3.94 3.09 19.14
C VAL A 6 4.17 1.68 18.58
N LYS A 7 3.10 0.92 18.31
CA LYS A 7 3.21 -0.43 17.72
C LYS A 7 3.84 -0.37 16.32
N GLY A 8 3.39 0.53 15.46
CA GLY A 8 3.94 0.69 14.10
C GLY A 8 5.42 1.12 14.11
N LEU A 9 5.79 1.98 15.06
CA LEU A 9 7.17 2.42 15.25
C LEU A 9 8.07 1.26 15.73
N LYS A 10 7.60 0.44 16.67
CA LYS A 10 8.32 -0.78 17.09
C LYS A 10 8.49 -1.78 15.93
N GLN A 11 7.47 -1.94 15.07
CA GLN A 11 7.57 -2.76 13.86
C GLN A 11 8.56 -2.19 12.82
N SER A 12 8.77 -0.88 12.85
CA SER A 12 9.72 -0.17 11.98
C SER A 12 11.15 -0.20 12.54
N ASP A 13 11.36 -0.65 13.78
CA ASP A 13 12.72 -0.79 14.30
C ASP A 13 13.45 -1.93 13.58
N ALA A 14 14.47 -1.55 12.81
CA ALA A 14 15.36 -2.44 12.10
C ALA A 14 16.82 -2.29 12.58
N SER A 15 17.06 -1.63 13.72
CA SER A 15 18.39 -1.36 14.27
C SER A 15 19.22 -2.63 14.52
N GLY A 16 18.56 -3.72 14.92
CA GLY A 16 19.19 -5.04 15.10
C GLY A 16 19.64 -5.70 13.78
N ILE A 17 19.11 -5.27 12.63
CA ILE A 17 19.41 -5.83 11.29
C ILE A 17 20.42 -4.93 10.57
N LEU A 18 20.18 -3.62 10.61
CA LEU A 18 20.98 -2.60 9.97
C LEU A 18 21.48 -1.61 11.04
N ARG A 19 22.56 -1.98 11.72
CA ARG A 19 23.14 -1.24 12.88
C ARG A 19 23.36 0.27 12.63
N ASN A 20 23.54 0.67 11.36
CA ASN A 20 23.89 2.05 10.97
C ASN A 20 22.84 2.75 10.09
N SER A 21 21.69 2.13 9.77
CA SER A 21 20.90 2.62 8.62
C SER A 21 19.57 3.29 8.98
N ILE A 22 18.93 2.90 10.09
CA ILE A 22 17.67 3.53 10.52
C ILE A 22 17.63 3.55 12.05
N ARG A 23 17.99 4.68 12.63
CA ARG A 23 17.62 5.03 14.01
C ARG A 23 16.43 5.96 13.93
N LEU A 24 15.24 5.45 14.24
CA LEU A 24 14.07 6.30 14.41
C LEU A 24 14.21 6.99 15.77
N ASN A 25 14.82 8.17 15.76
CA ASN A 25 14.82 9.03 16.94
C ASN A 25 13.44 9.70 17.02
N PHE A 26 12.74 9.43 18.10
CA PHE A 26 11.45 10.05 18.38
C PHE A 26 11.69 11.50 18.79
N GLY A 27 11.37 12.43 17.89
CA GLY A 27 11.27 13.83 18.25
C GLY A 27 10.05 14.09 19.14
N LYS A 28 10.00 15.28 19.74
CA LYS A 28 8.76 15.81 20.31
C LYS A 28 7.74 16.01 19.18
N GLY A 29 6.46 15.87 19.49
CA GLY A 29 5.37 16.25 18.60
C GLY A 29 4.67 17.51 19.10
N GLU A 30 3.62 17.89 18.39
CA GLU A 30 2.69 18.94 18.79
C GLU A 30 1.28 18.35 18.89
N THR A 31 0.46 18.87 19.78
CA THR A 31 -0.96 18.54 19.86
C THR A 31 -1.77 19.82 19.91
N ALA A 32 -2.68 20.00 18.97
CA ALA A 32 -3.55 21.17 18.90
C ALA A 32 -5.01 20.75 18.98
N SER A 33 -5.79 21.46 19.80
CA SER A 33 -7.26 21.40 19.78
C SER A 33 -7.75 22.44 18.78
N VAL A 34 -8.32 21.98 17.67
CA VAL A 34 -8.70 22.81 16.52
C VAL A 34 -10.09 22.41 16.01
N ASP A 35 -11.07 22.44 16.92
CA ASP A 35 -12.45 21.96 16.68
C ASP A 35 -13.14 22.71 15.52
N GLU A 36 -12.79 23.98 15.31
CA GLU A 36 -13.29 24.79 14.19
C GLU A 36 -12.72 24.37 12.82
N LEU A 37 -11.56 23.70 12.79
CA LEU A 37 -10.89 23.28 11.56
C LEU A 37 -11.19 21.83 11.17
N ILE A 38 -11.44 20.96 12.16
CA ILE A 38 -11.62 19.51 11.92
C ILE A 38 -13.09 19.13 12.06
N ASP A 39 -13.73 18.89 10.92
CA ASP A 39 -15.12 18.44 10.85
C ASP A 39 -15.23 16.90 10.76
N ALA A 40 -16.12 16.31 11.56
CA ALA A 40 -16.32 14.86 11.64
C ALA A 40 -17.79 14.45 11.73
N ALA A 41 -18.09 13.20 11.38
CA ALA A 41 -19.44 12.63 11.49
C ALA A 41 -19.93 12.52 12.95
N ARG A 42 -19.03 12.61 13.93
CA ARG A 42 -19.37 12.72 15.34
C ARG A 42 -18.59 13.89 15.91
N GLU A 43 -19.33 14.86 16.44
CA GLU A 43 -18.77 16.05 17.08
C GLU A 43 -17.81 15.67 18.21
N GLY A 44 -16.64 16.29 18.25
CA GLY A 44 -15.56 16.00 19.21
C GLY A 44 -14.74 14.73 18.93
N TYR A 45 -14.98 14.02 17.82
CA TYR A 45 -14.25 12.79 17.46
C TYR A 45 -13.40 12.93 16.17
N GLY A 46 -13.41 14.11 15.56
CA GLY A 46 -12.53 14.44 14.44
C GLY A 46 -11.09 14.61 14.92
N PHE A 47 -10.14 14.06 14.18
CA PHE A 47 -8.72 14.31 14.40
C PHE A 47 -7.95 14.16 13.09
N ASP A 48 -6.81 14.84 13.00
CA ASP A 48 -5.82 14.66 11.94
C ASP A 48 -4.48 14.26 12.58
N ILE A 49 -3.74 13.39 11.91
CA ILE A 49 -2.45 12.87 12.38
C ILE A 49 -1.44 13.03 11.26
N ALA A 50 -0.45 13.88 11.49
CA ALA A 50 0.71 14.02 10.63
C ALA A 50 1.94 13.39 11.29
N GLY A 51 2.84 12.85 10.46
CA GLY A 51 4.13 12.33 10.89
C GLY A 51 5.23 12.79 9.93
N CYS A 52 6.36 13.23 10.49
CA CYS A 52 7.54 13.62 9.72
C CYS A 52 8.68 12.65 10.02
N MET A 53 9.41 12.24 8.98
CA MET A 53 10.62 11.43 9.10
C MET A 53 11.77 12.12 8.39
N ILE A 54 12.89 12.27 9.09
CA ILE A 54 14.15 12.77 8.54
C ILE A 54 15.15 11.61 8.55
N GLY A 55 15.79 11.35 7.41
CA GLY A 55 16.78 10.31 7.25
C GLY A 55 18.04 10.84 6.57
N PHE A 56 19.19 10.30 6.96
CA PHE A 56 20.48 10.63 6.37
C PHE A 56 21.02 9.39 5.65
N ILE A 57 21.52 9.58 4.43
CA ILE A 57 22.16 8.52 3.65
C ILE A 57 23.49 9.05 3.12
N GLU A 58 24.54 8.24 3.23
CA GLU A 58 25.82 8.56 2.60
C GLU A 58 25.64 8.62 1.08
N LYS A 59 26.21 9.63 0.43
CA LYS A 59 26.04 9.87 -1.02
C LYS A 59 26.43 8.64 -1.87
N ASN A 60 27.48 7.92 -1.50
CA ASN A 60 27.93 6.69 -2.16
C ASN A 60 27.00 5.48 -1.95
N LYS A 61 26.13 5.51 -0.92
CA LYS A 61 25.10 4.48 -0.66
C LYS A 61 23.80 4.74 -1.40
N VAL A 62 23.63 5.93 -1.99
CA VAL A 62 22.55 6.21 -2.94
C VAL A 62 22.85 5.42 -4.22
N LYS A 63 22.46 4.15 -4.24
CA LYS A 63 22.62 3.29 -5.42
C LYS A 63 21.64 3.77 -6.49
N ASN A 64 22.15 4.19 -7.64
CA ASN A 64 21.38 4.26 -8.88
C ASN A 64 21.08 2.83 -9.33
N LYS A 65 20.10 2.19 -8.68
CA LYS A 65 19.73 0.80 -8.96
C LYS A 65 19.15 0.74 -10.38
N LYS A 66 19.85 0.04 -11.26
CA LYS A 66 19.41 -0.12 -12.66
C LYS A 66 18.43 -1.28 -12.75
N ILE A 67 17.24 -0.96 -13.25
CA ILE A 67 16.27 -1.95 -13.70
C ILE A 67 16.80 -2.58 -14.99
N GLY A 68 16.77 -3.91 -15.06
CA GLY A 68 17.06 -4.68 -16.26
C GLY A 68 15.80 -5.35 -16.81
N ILE A 69 15.85 -5.69 -18.10
CA ILE A 69 14.86 -6.58 -18.72
C ILE A 69 14.97 -7.96 -18.05
N GLU A 70 13.84 -8.65 -17.88
CA GLU A 70 13.70 -9.93 -17.17
C GLU A 70 13.92 -9.89 -15.65
N ASP A 71 14.17 -8.70 -15.08
CA ASP A 71 14.16 -8.53 -13.63
C ASP A 71 12.78 -8.93 -13.09
N LYS A 72 12.77 -9.70 -12.00
CA LYS A 72 11.55 -10.26 -11.42
C LYS A 72 10.88 -9.27 -10.50
N ILE A 73 9.55 -9.23 -10.59
CA ILE A 73 8.68 -8.45 -9.72
C ILE A 73 8.08 -9.40 -8.70
N ILE A 74 8.44 -9.22 -7.44
CA ILE A 74 7.96 -9.98 -6.29
C ILE A 74 6.98 -9.10 -5.52
N ALA A 75 5.78 -9.60 -5.22
CA ALA A 75 4.80 -8.89 -4.40
C ALA A 75 4.73 -9.48 -2.98
N LEU A 76 4.66 -8.60 -1.99
CA LEU A 76 4.37 -8.94 -0.60
C LEU A 76 2.90 -8.63 -0.29
N PRO A 77 2.18 -9.51 0.41
CA PRO A 77 0.77 -9.30 0.65
C PRO A 77 0.52 -8.09 1.56
N SER A 78 -0.57 -7.36 1.28
CA SER A 78 -1.09 -6.33 2.19
C SER A 78 -1.83 -6.94 3.38
N SER A 79 -2.04 -6.17 4.43
CA SER A 79 -2.91 -6.54 5.55
C SER A 79 -4.38 -6.18 5.29
N GLY A 80 -4.65 -5.38 4.26
CA GLY A 80 -5.96 -4.83 3.94
C GLY A 80 -5.80 -3.60 3.03
N PRO A 81 -6.72 -2.62 3.08
CA PRO A 81 -6.63 -1.40 2.27
C PRO A 81 -5.47 -0.45 2.65
N HIS A 82 -4.79 -0.70 3.78
CA HIS A 82 -3.76 0.16 4.35
C HIS A 82 -4.28 1.55 4.70
N SER A 83 -3.83 2.61 4.04
CA SER A 83 -4.21 4.00 4.34
C SER A 83 -4.73 4.78 3.12
N ASN A 84 -5.00 4.09 2.01
CA ASN A 84 -5.42 4.74 0.75
C ASN A 84 -6.83 4.31 0.33
N GLY A 85 -7.54 5.22 -0.36
CA GLY A 85 -8.88 4.94 -0.87
C GLY A 85 -10.02 4.97 0.17
N TYR A 86 -9.78 5.46 1.39
CA TYR A 86 -10.79 5.48 2.46
C TYR A 86 -12.00 6.34 2.17
N THR A 87 -11.87 7.37 1.35
CA THR A 87 -13.03 8.13 0.88
C THR A 87 -13.98 7.24 0.07
N ASP A 88 -13.44 6.44 -0.87
CA ASP A 88 -14.24 5.52 -1.67
C ASP A 88 -14.73 4.32 -0.84
N LEU A 89 -13.89 3.75 0.05
CA LEU A 89 -14.31 2.66 0.94
C LEU A 89 -15.48 3.07 1.82
N ARG A 90 -15.39 4.23 2.49
CA ARG A 90 -16.49 4.73 3.33
C ARG A 90 -17.75 4.97 2.51
N ARG A 91 -17.63 5.69 1.39
CA ARG A 91 -18.79 6.08 0.57
C ARG A 91 -19.48 4.90 -0.10
N HIS A 92 -18.75 3.85 -0.49
CA HIS A 92 -19.34 2.72 -1.22
C HIS A 92 -19.68 1.52 -0.34
N LEU A 93 -19.03 1.36 0.83
CA LEU A 93 -19.34 0.26 1.73
C LEU A 93 -20.33 0.67 2.83
N LEU A 94 -20.16 1.86 3.41
CA LEU A 94 -20.97 2.28 4.54
C LEU A 94 -22.28 2.95 4.10
N ASN A 95 -23.33 2.68 4.86
CA ASN A 95 -24.63 3.31 4.67
C ASN A 95 -24.61 4.78 5.14
N GLY A 96 -25.69 5.51 4.81
CA GLY A 96 -25.82 6.92 5.16
C GLY A 96 -25.88 7.21 6.66
N ASP A 97 -26.19 6.22 7.51
CA ASP A 97 -26.32 6.45 8.95
C ASP A 97 -24.96 6.56 9.64
N PHE A 98 -23.88 6.12 8.98
CA PHE A 98 -22.51 6.42 9.40
C PHE A 98 -22.21 7.94 9.36
N GLU A 99 -22.87 8.70 8.48
CA GLU A 99 -22.61 10.11 8.26
C GLU A 99 -23.79 10.98 8.71
N THR A 100 -23.66 11.55 9.91
CA THR A 100 -24.71 12.40 10.51
C THR A 100 -24.85 13.75 9.84
N ARG A 101 -23.79 14.25 9.18
CA ARG A 101 -23.77 15.56 8.53
C ARG A 101 -24.55 15.49 7.22
N ALA A 102 -25.68 16.18 7.16
CA ALA A 102 -26.60 16.17 6.03
C ALA A 102 -25.91 16.43 4.67
N ARG A 103 -24.95 17.37 4.62
CA ARG A 103 -24.20 17.72 3.40
C ARG A 103 -23.41 16.55 2.80
N TYR A 104 -22.97 15.60 3.63
CA TYR A 104 -22.16 14.47 3.20
C TYR A 104 -22.94 13.16 3.13
N LYS A 105 -24.05 13.01 3.87
CA LYS A 105 -24.85 11.77 3.95
C LYS A 105 -25.20 11.20 2.57
N LYS A 106 -25.58 12.06 1.61
CA LYS A 106 -25.88 11.66 0.21
C LYS A 106 -24.73 11.00 -0.56
N ASN A 107 -23.49 11.15 -0.09
CA ASN A 107 -22.32 10.54 -0.73
C ASN A 107 -22.10 9.08 -0.30
N TYR A 108 -22.76 8.63 0.76
CA TYR A 108 -22.68 7.27 1.27
C TYR A 108 -23.78 6.43 0.63
N ARG A 109 -23.36 5.52 -0.25
CA ARG A 109 -24.20 4.69 -1.11
C ARG A 109 -24.11 3.20 -0.76
N GLY A 110 -23.31 2.86 0.25
CA GLY A 110 -23.19 1.51 0.74
C GLY A 110 -24.40 1.07 1.56
N ARG A 111 -24.36 -0.18 2.02
CA ARG A 111 -25.43 -0.78 2.81
C ARG A 111 -24.98 -1.34 4.16
N PHE A 112 -23.69 -1.25 4.46
CA PHE A 112 -23.12 -1.83 5.68
C PHE A 112 -22.96 -0.77 6.77
N SER A 113 -23.03 -1.21 8.02
CA SER A 113 -22.50 -0.50 9.18
C SER A 113 -21.08 -0.98 9.50
N LEU A 114 -20.36 -0.28 10.40
CA LEU A 114 -19.05 -0.75 10.87
C LEU A 114 -19.13 -2.13 11.55
N ASP A 115 -20.22 -2.43 12.26
CA ASP A 115 -20.42 -3.68 13.00
C ASP A 115 -21.00 -4.81 12.14
N SER A 116 -21.30 -4.53 10.88
CA SER A 116 -21.78 -5.56 9.95
C SER A 116 -20.75 -6.69 9.82
N LYS A 117 -21.18 -7.93 10.10
CA LYS A 117 -20.33 -9.12 9.95
C LYS A 117 -20.00 -9.34 8.48
N PHE A 118 -18.73 -9.56 8.18
CA PHE A 118 -18.24 -9.88 6.85
C PHE A 118 -16.97 -10.71 6.96
N ASP A 119 -16.93 -11.83 6.22
CA ASP A 119 -15.87 -12.84 6.37
C ASP A 119 -15.74 -13.28 7.85
N ASN A 120 -14.54 -13.31 8.40
CA ASN A 120 -14.29 -13.72 9.80
C ASN A 120 -14.25 -12.53 10.78
N SER A 121 -14.78 -11.35 10.41
CA SER A 121 -14.73 -10.14 11.24
C SER A 121 -15.89 -9.18 10.96
N THR A 122 -15.75 -7.91 11.34
CA THR A 122 -16.67 -6.81 10.97
C THR A 122 -16.05 -5.92 9.89
N ILE A 123 -16.89 -5.21 9.13
CA ILE A 123 -16.42 -4.23 8.14
C ILE A 123 -15.46 -3.22 8.78
N GLY A 124 -15.81 -2.68 9.95
CA GLY A 124 -14.98 -1.72 10.67
C GLY A 124 -13.61 -2.28 11.03
N ASN A 125 -13.55 -3.50 11.58
CA ASN A 125 -12.27 -4.12 11.95
C ASN A 125 -11.39 -4.41 10.73
N ILE A 126 -11.98 -4.90 9.64
CA ILE A 126 -11.23 -5.15 8.39
C ILE A 126 -10.69 -3.85 7.79
N LEU A 127 -11.50 -2.78 7.81
CA LEU A 127 -11.08 -1.47 7.33
C LEU A 127 -10.08 -0.80 8.28
N LEU A 128 -10.01 -1.18 9.55
CA LEU A 128 -9.06 -0.59 10.51
C LEU A 128 -7.84 -1.49 10.77
N GLU A 129 -7.71 -2.61 10.04
CA GLU A 129 -6.54 -3.47 10.12
C GLU A 129 -5.27 -2.64 9.83
N PRO A 130 -4.31 -2.58 10.77
CA PRO A 130 -3.15 -1.71 10.64
C PRO A 130 -2.35 -1.95 9.36
N THR A 131 -1.87 -0.87 8.74
CA THR A 131 -0.96 -0.95 7.58
C THR A 131 0.25 -1.81 7.92
N ARG A 132 0.45 -2.87 7.14
CA ARG A 132 1.63 -3.73 7.28
C ARG A 132 2.92 -2.95 7.02
N ILE A 133 3.87 -3.07 7.94
CA ILE A 133 5.20 -2.47 7.84
C ILE A 133 6.17 -3.48 7.21
N TYR A 134 6.81 -3.11 6.09
CA TYR A 134 7.71 -3.98 5.33
C TYR A 134 9.20 -3.76 5.63
N LEU A 135 9.51 -2.84 6.55
CA LEU A 135 10.87 -2.32 6.72
C LEU A 135 11.87 -3.39 7.15
N GLN A 136 11.54 -4.23 8.12
CA GLN A 136 12.45 -5.29 8.58
C GLN A 136 12.76 -6.31 7.47
N THR A 137 11.76 -6.69 6.67
CA THR A 137 11.96 -7.56 5.51
C THR A 137 12.90 -6.91 4.50
N MET A 138 12.66 -5.63 4.17
CA MET A 138 13.52 -4.88 3.27
C MET A 138 14.94 -4.67 3.81
N ALA A 139 15.09 -4.49 5.12
CA ALA A 139 16.38 -4.35 5.78
C ALA A 139 17.22 -5.63 5.63
N LYS A 140 16.62 -6.81 5.79
CA LYS A 140 17.29 -8.10 5.56
C LYS A 140 17.68 -8.28 4.09
N ILE A 141 16.76 -8.01 3.17
CA ILE A 141 17.01 -8.19 1.73
C ILE A 141 18.09 -7.23 1.24
N SER A 142 18.03 -5.95 1.62
CA SER A 142 18.95 -4.91 1.15
C SER A 142 20.38 -5.06 1.68
N LYS A 143 20.59 -5.87 2.73
CA LYS A 143 21.91 -6.22 3.24
C LYS A 143 22.70 -7.08 2.25
N GLU A 144 22.01 -7.99 1.56
CA GLU A 144 22.64 -9.03 0.73
C GLU A 144 22.33 -8.88 -0.76
N HIS A 145 21.24 -8.20 -1.10
CA HIS A 145 20.76 -8.09 -2.48
C HIS A 145 20.53 -6.65 -2.91
N ASN A 146 20.86 -6.36 -4.18
CA ASN A 146 20.58 -5.07 -4.77
C ASN A 146 19.18 -5.04 -5.41
N VAL A 147 18.17 -4.67 -4.62
CA VAL A 147 16.76 -4.68 -5.05
C VAL A 147 16.13 -3.30 -5.06
N ILE A 148 15.10 -3.08 -5.86
CA ILE A 148 14.26 -1.87 -5.82
C ILE A 148 12.97 -2.20 -5.07
N GLY A 149 12.64 -1.41 -4.05
CA GLY A 149 11.38 -1.53 -3.33
C GLY A 149 10.39 -0.48 -3.80
N ILE A 150 9.14 -0.89 -4.04
CA ILE A 150 8.05 -0.01 -4.47
C ILE A 150 6.88 -0.23 -3.50
N ASN A 151 6.53 0.81 -2.74
CA ASN A 151 5.38 0.76 -1.84
C ASN A 151 4.09 0.94 -2.65
N ASN A 152 3.13 0.04 -2.51
CA ASN A 152 1.87 0.10 -3.25
C ASN A 152 0.81 0.87 -2.45
N THR A 153 0.86 2.19 -2.57
CA THR A 153 -0.02 3.12 -1.83
C THR A 153 -1.11 3.68 -2.76
N GLY A 154 -1.46 4.96 -2.63
CA GLY A 154 -2.32 5.65 -3.61
C GLY A 154 -1.74 5.55 -5.01
N TYR A 155 -2.59 5.62 -6.03
CA TYR A 155 -2.27 5.34 -7.44
C TYR A 155 -2.00 3.86 -7.79
N GLY A 156 -1.94 2.98 -6.78
CA GLY A 156 -1.90 1.53 -6.98
C GLY A 156 -0.75 1.10 -7.90
N LEU A 157 -1.07 0.34 -8.95
CA LEU A 157 -0.07 -0.14 -9.92
C LEU A 157 0.65 0.99 -10.70
N LYS A 158 0.12 2.22 -10.75
CA LYS A 158 0.85 3.35 -11.34
C LYS A 158 2.08 3.75 -10.55
N ASN A 159 2.25 3.30 -9.30
CA ASN A 159 3.47 3.56 -8.52
C ASN A 159 4.74 3.06 -9.22
N PHE A 160 4.66 2.00 -10.03
CA PHE A 160 5.76 1.54 -10.87
C PHE A 160 6.17 2.59 -11.93
N ASN A 161 5.22 3.37 -12.45
CA ASN A 161 5.47 4.32 -13.54
C ASN A 161 6.25 5.57 -13.09
N ARG A 162 6.50 5.76 -11.79
CA ARG A 162 7.45 6.76 -11.27
C ARG A 162 8.90 6.43 -11.64
N MET A 163 9.17 5.20 -12.07
CA MET A 163 10.50 4.77 -12.51
C MET A 163 10.75 5.19 -13.96
N HIS A 164 11.86 5.85 -14.22
CA HIS A 164 12.28 6.22 -15.57
C HIS A 164 13.01 5.08 -16.27
N GLY A 165 12.87 4.97 -17.59
CA GLY A 165 13.69 4.05 -18.41
C GLY A 165 12.97 3.26 -19.51
N ASN A 166 11.74 3.61 -19.88
CA ASN A 166 10.98 2.99 -20.98
C ASN A 166 10.80 1.47 -20.79
N PHE A 167 10.24 1.09 -19.65
CA PHE A 167 10.01 -0.31 -19.28
C PHE A 167 8.52 -0.65 -19.19
N GLU A 168 8.16 -1.88 -19.55
CA GLU A 168 6.87 -2.46 -19.17
C GLU A 168 7.05 -3.27 -17.89
N PHE A 169 6.38 -2.88 -16.81
CA PHE A 169 6.24 -3.70 -15.61
C PHE A 169 5.03 -4.62 -15.79
N GLY A 170 5.29 -5.87 -16.19
CA GLY A 170 4.23 -6.85 -16.48
C GLY A 170 3.85 -7.65 -15.24
N ILE A 171 2.64 -7.48 -14.74
CA ILE A 171 2.05 -8.24 -13.61
C ILE A 171 1.10 -9.30 -14.17
N ASP A 172 1.58 -10.53 -14.32
CA ASP A 172 0.80 -11.61 -14.94
C ASP A 172 0.11 -12.54 -13.95
N LYS A 173 0.63 -12.62 -12.73
CA LYS A 173 0.16 -13.51 -11.66
C LYS A 173 -0.04 -12.69 -10.38
N PRO A 174 -0.97 -11.70 -10.37
CA PRO A 174 -1.22 -10.90 -9.18
C PRO A 174 -1.61 -11.79 -8.00
N LEU A 175 -1.31 -11.33 -6.78
CA LEU A 175 -1.82 -12.00 -5.59
C LEU A 175 -3.35 -11.93 -5.57
N ARG A 176 -4.00 -12.94 -4.97
CA ARG A 176 -5.45 -12.94 -4.79
C ARG A 176 -5.83 -11.81 -3.82
N PRO A 177 -6.71 -10.85 -4.20
CA PRO A 177 -7.17 -9.82 -3.29
C PRO A 177 -7.96 -10.41 -2.12
N GLN A 178 -7.83 -9.81 -0.93
CA GLN A 178 -8.66 -10.13 0.23
C GLN A 178 -10.15 -9.85 -0.08
N PRO A 179 -11.11 -10.55 0.57
CA PRO A 179 -12.54 -10.44 0.28
C PRO A 179 -13.10 -9.02 0.26
N ILE A 180 -12.56 -8.11 1.08
CA ILE A 180 -12.98 -6.70 1.15
C ILE A 180 -12.83 -5.97 -0.18
N PHE A 181 -11.82 -6.30 -1.00
CA PHE A 181 -11.63 -5.68 -2.31
C PHE A 181 -12.66 -6.17 -3.32
N ASN A 182 -13.06 -7.44 -3.25
CA ASN A 182 -14.12 -7.99 -4.09
C ASN A 182 -15.48 -7.38 -3.71
N LEU A 183 -15.73 -7.22 -2.41
CA LEU A 183 -16.91 -6.50 -1.92
C LEU A 183 -16.91 -5.06 -2.44
N MET A 184 -15.79 -4.35 -2.28
CA MET A 184 -15.65 -2.98 -2.76
C MET A 184 -15.89 -2.87 -4.27
N LYS A 185 -15.35 -3.78 -5.08
CA LYS A 185 -15.60 -3.83 -6.53
C LYS A 185 -17.09 -4.02 -6.85
N LYS A 186 -17.76 -4.91 -6.11
CA LYS A 186 -19.20 -5.17 -6.27
C LYS A 186 -20.06 -3.95 -5.91
N GLU A 187 -19.82 -3.32 -4.75
CA GLU A 187 -20.61 -2.18 -4.27
C GLU A 187 -20.37 -0.91 -5.09
N SER A 188 -19.13 -0.68 -5.53
CA SER A 188 -18.77 0.51 -6.30
C SER A 188 -19.02 0.39 -7.80
N LYS A 189 -19.11 -0.86 -8.32
CA LYS A 189 -19.13 -1.18 -9.76
C LYS A 189 -17.91 -0.61 -10.51
N PHE A 190 -16.80 -0.38 -9.82
CA PHE A 190 -15.58 0.10 -10.44
C PHE A 190 -14.99 -0.95 -11.41
N SER A 191 -14.40 -0.45 -12.49
CA SER A 191 -13.61 -1.28 -13.39
C SER A 191 -12.37 -1.82 -12.68
N ASP A 192 -11.81 -2.93 -13.19
CA ASP A 192 -10.54 -3.45 -12.69
C ASP A 192 -9.43 -2.40 -12.73
N LYS A 193 -9.39 -1.59 -13.80
CA LYS A 193 -8.45 -0.47 -13.90
C LYS A 193 -8.56 0.47 -12.70
N ARG A 194 -9.76 0.94 -12.38
CA ARG A 194 -9.96 1.86 -11.24
C ARG A 194 -9.63 1.19 -9.90
N MET A 195 -9.97 -0.09 -9.73
CA MET A 195 -9.64 -0.84 -8.51
C MET A 195 -8.13 -0.91 -8.29
N TYR A 196 -7.36 -1.26 -9.32
CA TYR A 196 -5.90 -1.36 -9.25
C TYR A 196 -5.15 -0.01 -9.35
N GLU A 197 -5.84 1.09 -9.70
CA GLU A 197 -5.32 2.47 -9.58
C GLU A 197 -5.58 3.07 -8.20
N THR A 198 -6.60 2.59 -7.47
CA THR A 198 -7.00 3.20 -6.19
C THR A 198 -6.51 2.40 -5.00
N PHE A 199 -6.51 1.07 -5.11
CA PHE A 199 -6.25 0.15 -4.01
C PHE A 199 -5.03 -0.74 -4.29
N ASN A 200 -4.42 -1.24 -3.22
CA ASN A 200 -3.30 -2.16 -3.33
C ASN A 200 -3.71 -3.58 -3.82
N MET A 201 -5.01 -3.89 -3.80
CA MET A 201 -5.60 -5.15 -4.29
C MET A 201 -4.91 -6.42 -3.75
N GLY A 202 -4.46 -6.37 -2.50
CA GLY A 202 -3.78 -7.50 -1.84
C GLY A 202 -2.25 -7.50 -1.98
N MET A 203 -1.68 -6.63 -2.81
CA MET A 203 -0.22 -6.50 -3.00
C MET A 203 0.25 -5.20 -2.37
N GLY A 204 0.72 -5.21 -1.12
CA GLY A 204 1.06 -3.98 -0.40
C GLY A 204 2.45 -3.42 -0.72
N PHE A 205 3.37 -4.25 -1.18
CA PHE A 205 4.73 -3.83 -1.51
C PHE A 205 5.29 -4.71 -2.63
N PHE A 206 6.12 -4.12 -3.48
CA PHE A 206 6.81 -4.83 -4.55
C PHE A 206 8.32 -4.73 -4.42
N ILE A 207 9.00 -5.78 -4.86
CA ILE A 207 10.44 -5.86 -4.95
C ILE A 207 10.81 -6.22 -6.39
N VAL A 208 11.59 -5.35 -7.03
CA VAL A 208 12.21 -5.64 -8.33
C VAL A 208 13.64 -6.08 -8.10
N CYS A 209 14.00 -7.28 -8.58
CA CYS A 209 15.31 -7.89 -8.36
C CYS A 209 15.78 -8.68 -9.58
N LYS A 210 17.08 -8.99 -9.63
CA LYS A 210 17.62 -9.85 -10.69
C LYS A 210 16.99 -11.23 -10.64
N ASN A 211 16.82 -11.87 -11.80
CA ASN A 211 16.27 -13.21 -11.90
C ASN A 211 17.01 -14.21 -10.97
N ASN A 212 18.35 -14.14 -10.94
CA ASN A 212 19.18 -15.02 -10.11
C ASN A 212 19.08 -14.73 -8.60
N ASP A 213 18.57 -13.56 -8.20
CA ASP A 213 18.34 -13.20 -6.79
C ASP A 213 16.93 -13.57 -6.31
N ALA A 214 15.98 -13.78 -7.22
CA ALA A 214 14.56 -13.94 -6.88
C ALA A 214 14.31 -15.07 -5.86
N GLY A 215 14.98 -16.22 -6.01
CA GLY A 215 14.86 -17.33 -5.07
C GLY A 215 15.35 -16.98 -3.65
N LYS A 216 16.47 -16.26 -3.54
CA LYS A 216 17.04 -15.82 -2.24
C LYS A 216 16.16 -14.76 -1.59
N VAL A 217 15.64 -13.83 -2.40
CA VAL A 217 14.68 -12.82 -1.93
C VAL A 217 13.41 -13.47 -1.36
N LEU A 218 12.87 -14.51 -2.00
CA LEU A 218 11.70 -15.25 -1.52
C LEU A 218 11.98 -16.04 -0.23
N GLN A 219 13.20 -16.56 -0.04
CA GLN A 219 13.58 -17.21 1.22
C GLN A 219 13.53 -16.23 2.41
N ILE A 220 13.87 -14.96 2.18
CA ILE A 220 13.79 -13.90 3.19
C ILE A 220 12.32 -13.42 3.35
N ALA A 221 11.62 -13.21 2.25
CA ALA A 221 10.22 -12.77 2.21
C ALA A 221 9.26 -13.96 2.00
N LYS A 222 9.13 -14.80 3.04
CA LYS A 222 8.47 -16.12 2.96
C LYS A 222 7.03 -16.13 2.43
N ASP A 223 6.29 -15.04 2.61
CA ASP A 223 4.90 -14.91 2.18
C ASP A 223 4.74 -14.15 0.85
N ALA A 224 5.85 -13.77 0.22
CA ALA A 224 5.88 -13.11 -1.06
C ALA A 224 5.79 -14.10 -2.23
N LYS A 225 5.41 -13.61 -3.41
CA LYS A 225 5.41 -14.40 -4.65
C LYS A 225 5.94 -13.58 -5.81
N VAL A 226 6.61 -14.24 -6.76
CA VAL A 226 6.87 -13.63 -8.08
C VAL A 226 5.52 -13.46 -8.78
N VAL A 227 5.18 -12.21 -9.10
CA VAL A 227 3.91 -11.85 -9.76
C VAL A 227 4.10 -11.43 -11.21
N GLY A 228 5.35 -11.22 -11.63
CA GLY A 228 5.64 -10.60 -12.90
C GLY A 228 7.13 -10.35 -13.14
N GLU A 229 7.40 -9.57 -14.17
CA GLU A 229 8.76 -9.22 -14.59
C GLU A 229 8.79 -7.90 -15.38
N VAL A 230 10.00 -7.36 -15.53
CA VAL A 230 10.25 -6.19 -16.35
C VAL A 230 10.49 -6.59 -17.80
N ARG A 231 9.83 -5.91 -18.73
CA ARG A 231 9.87 -6.17 -20.16
C ARG A 231 10.31 -4.92 -20.93
N ARG A 232 10.80 -5.15 -22.14
CA ARG A 232 11.18 -4.07 -23.06
C ARG A 232 9.94 -3.30 -23.49
N SER A 233 10.02 -1.97 -23.50
CA SER A 233 8.98 -1.11 -24.03
C SER A 233 9.57 0.17 -24.62
N SER A 234 8.76 0.92 -25.37
CA SER A 234 9.13 2.24 -25.87
C SER A 234 8.79 3.36 -24.88
N GLU A 235 7.97 3.08 -23.88
CA GLU A 235 7.50 4.01 -22.86
C GLU A 235 7.38 3.28 -21.51
N THR A 236 7.48 4.01 -20.40
CA THR A 236 7.23 3.41 -19.08
C THR A 236 5.74 3.15 -18.89
N LYS A 237 5.38 1.88 -18.65
CA LYS A 237 4.01 1.48 -18.36
C LYS A 237 3.94 0.28 -17.42
N THR A 238 2.80 0.10 -16.79
CA THR A 238 2.48 -1.10 -16.04
C THR A 238 1.35 -1.84 -16.71
N THR A 239 1.46 -3.15 -16.83
CA THR A 239 0.40 -4.00 -17.39
C THR A 239 -0.02 -5.05 -16.39
N LEU A 240 -1.31 -5.31 -16.33
CA LEU A 240 -1.90 -6.33 -15.48
C LEU A 240 -2.64 -7.33 -16.36
N LYS A 241 -2.34 -8.62 -16.18
CA LYS A 241 -3.15 -9.71 -16.71
C LYS A 241 -3.99 -10.28 -15.57
N SER A 242 -5.31 -10.13 -15.66
CA SER A 242 -6.28 -10.72 -14.71
C SER A 242 -7.44 -11.27 -15.52
N ASP A 243 -7.83 -12.53 -15.26
CA ASP A 243 -8.99 -13.17 -15.87
C ASP A 243 -9.07 -13.03 -17.40
N ASN A 244 -7.95 -13.31 -18.08
CA ASN A 244 -7.75 -13.18 -19.53
C ASN A 244 -7.88 -11.76 -20.11
N LYS A 245 -8.00 -10.73 -19.27
CA LYS A 245 -7.98 -9.32 -19.69
C LYS A 245 -6.62 -8.70 -19.42
N LYS A 246 -6.14 -7.91 -20.37
CA LYS A 246 -4.97 -7.05 -20.21
C LYS A 246 -5.43 -5.65 -19.87
N VAL A 247 -4.99 -5.13 -18.73
CA VAL A 247 -5.22 -3.73 -18.31
C VAL A 247 -3.88 -2.99 -18.38
N VAL A 248 -3.88 -1.80 -18.94
CA VAL A 248 -2.69 -0.96 -19.10
C VAL A 248 -2.82 0.30 -18.27
N PHE A 249 -1.78 0.61 -17.51
CA PHE A 249 -1.63 1.80 -16.70
C PHE A 249 -0.49 2.64 -17.27
N LEU A 250 -0.85 3.78 -17.84
CA LEU A 250 0.07 4.78 -18.39
C LEU A 250 0.15 5.98 -17.45
N GLY A 251 1.30 6.67 -17.49
CA GLY A 251 1.56 7.87 -16.71
C GLY A 251 1.61 7.63 -15.20
N TYR A 252 1.96 8.69 -14.48
CA TYR A 252 1.79 8.82 -13.04
C TYR A 252 0.94 10.06 -12.77
#